data_AF-A0A9E3C8L6-F1
#
_entry.id   AF-A0A9E3C8L6-F1
#
_cell.length_a   1.000
_cell.length_b   1.000
_cell.length_c   1.000
_cell.angle_alpha   90.00
_cell.angle_beta   90.00
_cell.angle_gamma   90.00
#
_symmetry.space_group_name_H-M   'P 1'
#
loop_
_entity.id
_entity.type
_entity.pdbx_description
1 polymer ?
#
loop_
_entity_poly.entity_id
_entity_poly.type
_entity_poly.pdbx_seq_one_letter_code
_entity_poly.pdbx_strand_id
1 'polypeptide(L)'
;GVPIIPCSIVGAEEIYPLVGNIPALARALGVPYIPITPFFPLLGPLGLLPLPSKWIIEFGEPIETDKIGPAGAEDPMLVFNLTDQVREVIQQSLYKLLLARRSVFF
;
A
#
# COMPACT_ATOMS: atom_id res chain seq x y z
N GLY A 1 -21.61 -3.58 15.06
CA GLY A 1 -20.41 -3.19 14.29
C GLY A 1 -20.33 -4.00 13.00
N VAL A 2 -19.41 -3.61 12.10
CA VAL A 2 -18.97 -4.42 10.95
C VAL A 2 -17.51 -4.78 11.21
N PRO A 3 -17.08 -6.04 11.01
CA PRO A 3 -15.72 -6.45 11.33
C PRO A 3 -14.70 -5.72 10.45
N ILE A 4 -13.51 -5.51 11.01
CA ILE A 4 -12.37 -4.97 10.28
C ILE A 4 -11.60 -6.15 9.67
N ILE A 5 -11.35 -6.13 8.37
CA ILE A 5 -10.53 -7.14 7.69
C ILE A 5 -9.16 -6.53 7.39
N PRO A 6 -8.09 -6.95 8.08
CA PRO A 6 -6.73 -6.54 7.75
C PRO A 6 -6.35 -7.00 6.33
N CYS A 7 -5.76 -6.11 5.54
CA CYS A 7 -5.33 -6.41 4.16
C CYS A 7 -3.88 -6.00 3.98
N SER A 8 -3.03 -6.97 3.66
CA SER A 8 -1.60 -6.76 3.42
C SER A 8 -1.32 -6.90 1.93
N ILE A 9 -0.60 -5.92 1.36
CA ILE A 9 -0.24 -5.88 -0.07
C ILE A 9 1.27 -5.74 -0.18
N VAL A 10 1.91 -6.61 -0.97
CA VAL A 10 3.36 -6.57 -1.24
C VAL A 10 3.60 -6.63 -2.75
N GLY A 11 4.56 -5.85 -3.24
CA GLY A 11 5.00 -5.80 -4.64
C GLY A 11 4.28 -4.76 -5.50
N ALA A 12 3.25 -4.09 -4.98
CA ALA A 12 2.57 -3.00 -5.69
C ALA A 12 3.47 -1.76 -5.82
N GLU A 13 4.36 -1.56 -4.86
CA GLU A 13 5.34 -0.49 -4.77
C GLU A 13 6.42 -0.53 -5.87
N GLU A 14 6.55 -1.65 -6.59
CA GLU A 14 7.61 -1.88 -7.57
C GLU A 14 7.18 -1.65 -9.03
N ILE A 15 5.88 -1.47 -9.27
CA ILE A 15 5.33 -1.28 -10.62
C ILE A 15 5.87 -0.02 -11.30
N TYR A 16 6.11 1.05 -10.51
CA TYR A 16 6.79 2.27 -10.92
C TYR A 16 7.80 2.68 -9.85
N PRO A 17 9.09 2.34 -10.02
CA PRO A 17 10.13 2.85 -9.13
C PRO A 17 10.28 4.36 -9.38
N LEU A 18 9.59 5.15 -8.58
CA LEU A 18 9.57 6.61 -8.72
C LEU A 18 10.86 7.19 -8.13
N VAL A 19 11.71 7.76 -8.99
CA VAL A 19 12.94 8.46 -8.58
C VAL A 19 12.64 9.92 -8.22
N GLY A 20 11.63 10.51 -8.86
CA GLY A 20 11.23 11.90 -8.63
C GLY A 20 9.97 12.28 -9.39
N ASN A 21 9.59 13.55 -9.30
CA ASN A 21 8.46 14.14 -10.01
C ASN A 21 8.88 15.48 -10.63
N ILE A 22 8.20 15.93 -11.68
CA ILE A 22 8.40 17.25 -12.32
C ILE A 22 7.13 18.10 -12.14
N PRO A 23 6.94 18.75 -10.97
CA PRO A 23 5.69 19.46 -10.67
C PRO A 23 5.41 20.63 -11.63
N ALA A 24 6.46 21.30 -12.13
CA ALA A 24 6.30 22.43 -13.06
C ALA A 24 5.68 21.99 -14.40
N LEU A 25 6.15 20.87 -14.95
CA LEU A 25 5.62 20.33 -16.20
C LEU A 25 4.24 19.69 -16.00
N ALA A 26 4.01 19.04 -14.85
CA ALA A 26 2.70 18.50 -14.50
C ALA A 26 1.62 19.60 -14.47
N ARG A 27 1.92 20.75 -13.84
CA ARG A 27 1.04 21.92 -13.82
C ARG A 27 0.81 22.50 -15.22
N ALA A 28 1.85 22.59 -16.05
CA ALA A 28 1.75 23.12 -17.41
C ALA A 28 0.86 22.25 -18.32
N LEU A 29 0.87 20.93 -18.11
CA LEU A 29 0.09 19.96 -18.88
C LEU A 29 -1.28 19.61 -18.25
N GLY A 30 -1.60 20.14 -17.07
CA GLY A 30 -2.86 19.86 -16.37
C GLY A 30 -2.99 18.42 -15.86
N VAL A 31 -1.87 17.74 -15.62
CA VAL A 31 -1.82 16.35 -15.14
C VAL A 31 -1.42 16.29 -13.66
N PRO A 32 -1.85 15.27 -12.89
CA PRO A 32 -1.62 15.22 -11.44
C PRO A 32 -0.13 15.13 -11.06
N TYR A 33 0.67 14.47 -11.88
CA TYR A 33 2.12 14.36 -11.71
C TYR A 33 2.78 13.92 -13.01
N ILE A 34 4.11 14.11 -13.11
CA ILE A 34 4.93 13.56 -14.18
C ILE A 34 6.09 12.81 -13.53
N PRO A 35 6.08 11.47 -13.56
CA PRO A 35 7.07 10.68 -12.84
C PRO A 35 8.43 10.78 -13.53
N ILE A 36 9.50 10.78 -12.75
CA ILE A 36 10.85 10.44 -13.20
C ILE A 36 11.07 8.99 -12.77
N THR A 37 11.26 8.10 -13.73
CA THR A 37 11.55 6.68 -13.50
C THR A 37 12.97 6.40 -14.00
N PRO A 38 13.58 5.24 -13.71
CA PRO A 38 14.87 4.88 -14.30
C PRO A 38 14.88 4.92 -15.84
N PHE A 39 13.71 4.79 -16.48
CA PHE A 39 13.56 4.76 -17.94
C PHE A 39 12.99 6.05 -18.52
N PHE A 40 12.22 6.83 -17.76
CA PHE A 40 11.66 8.12 -18.18
C PHE A 40 12.44 9.28 -17.54
N PRO A 41 12.92 10.25 -18.33
CA PRO A 41 12.48 10.58 -19.70
C PRO A 41 13.33 9.97 -20.83
N LEU A 42 14.37 9.19 -20.52
CA LEU A 42 15.37 8.72 -21.50
C LEU A 42 14.77 7.93 -22.68
N LEU A 43 13.83 7.03 -22.40
CA LEU A 43 13.13 6.23 -23.42
C LEU A 43 11.84 6.91 -23.92
N GLY A 44 11.62 8.19 -23.58
CA GLY A 44 10.38 8.90 -23.87
C GLY A 44 9.16 8.16 -23.28
N PRO A 45 8.01 8.13 -23.99
CA PRO A 45 6.79 7.47 -23.50
C PRO A 45 6.97 5.99 -23.13
N LEU A 46 7.92 5.27 -23.74
CA LEU A 46 8.19 3.87 -23.37
C LEU A 46 8.77 3.74 -21.95
N GLY A 47 9.41 4.78 -21.43
CA GLY A 47 9.90 4.79 -20.04
C GLY A 47 8.79 4.93 -18.99
N LEU A 48 7.56 5.18 -19.43
CA LEU A 48 6.34 5.13 -18.62
C LEU A 48 5.69 3.75 -18.64
N LEU A 49 6.29 2.73 -19.26
CA LEU A 49 5.75 1.37 -19.16
C LEU A 49 6.05 0.81 -17.76
N PRO A 50 5.04 0.24 -17.06
CA PRO A 50 5.25 -0.34 -15.75
C PRO A 50 6.13 -1.58 -15.84
N LEU A 51 6.98 -1.78 -14.83
CA LEU A 51 7.75 -3.02 -14.73
C LEU A 51 6.85 -4.19 -14.31
N PRO A 52 7.09 -5.42 -14.81
CA PRO A 52 6.40 -6.60 -14.32
C PRO A 52 6.72 -6.79 -12.83
N SER A 53 5.70 -6.68 -11.97
CA SER A 53 5.82 -6.84 -10.53
C SER A 53 4.89 -7.94 -10.04
N LYS A 54 5.36 -8.76 -9.11
CA LYS A 54 4.52 -9.81 -8.49
C LYS A 54 3.79 -9.24 -7.29
N TRP A 55 2.46 -9.20 -7.38
CA TRP A 55 1.59 -8.71 -6.32
C TRP A 55 1.09 -9.87 -5.48
N ILE A 56 1.18 -9.73 -4.16
CA ILE A 56 0.55 -10.65 -3.22
C ILE A 56 -0.37 -9.82 -2.33
N ILE A 57 -1.62 -10.26 -2.26
CA ILE A 57 -2.66 -9.65 -1.43
C ILE A 57 -3.13 -10.73 -0.45
N GLU A 58 -2.92 -10.51 0.83
CA GLU A 58 -3.37 -11.41 1.91
C GLU A 58 -4.45 -10.70 2.73
N PHE A 59 -5.62 -11.35 2.82
CA PHE A 59 -6.69 -10.93 3.71
C PHE A 59 -6.56 -11.70 5.03
N GLY A 60 -6.42 -10.96 6.12
CA GLY A 60 -6.28 -11.52 7.47
C GLY A 60 -7.62 -11.95 8.07
N GLU A 61 -7.54 -12.51 9.26
CA GLU A 61 -8.73 -12.87 10.04
C GLU A 61 -9.54 -11.62 10.43
N PRO A 62 -10.88 -11.67 10.40
CA PRO A 62 -11.72 -10.55 10.79
C PRO A 62 -11.55 -10.18 12.27
N ILE A 63 -11.33 -8.89 12.54
CA ILE A 63 -11.35 -8.34 13.90
C ILE A 63 -12.77 -7.89 14.21
N GLU A 64 -13.41 -8.58 15.15
CA GLU A 64 -14.79 -8.30 15.56
C GLU A 64 -14.92 -6.92 16.23
N THR A 65 -15.90 -6.14 15.79
CA THR A 65 -16.27 -4.85 16.40
C THR A 65 -17.75 -4.82 16.80
N ASP A 66 -18.42 -5.96 16.77
CA ASP A 66 -19.83 -6.12 17.09
C ASP A 66 -20.15 -5.78 18.54
N LYS A 67 -19.23 -6.09 19.46
CA LYS A 67 -19.30 -5.81 20.90
C LYS A 67 -18.93 -4.38 21.25
N ILE A 68 -18.39 -3.61 20.30
CA ILE A 68 -18.08 -2.20 20.48
C ILE A 68 -19.36 -1.40 20.24
N GLY A 69 -19.87 -0.78 21.31
CA GLY A 69 -21.04 0.10 21.24
C GLY A 69 -20.77 1.33 20.35
N PRO A 70 -21.83 2.05 19.91
CA PRO A 70 -21.68 3.18 18.99
C PRO A 70 -20.82 4.33 19.55
N ALA A 71 -20.73 4.47 20.88
CA ALA A 71 -19.86 5.45 21.53
C ALA A 71 -18.38 5.01 21.61
N GLY A 72 -18.05 3.77 21.26
CA GLY A 72 -16.68 3.25 21.35
C GLY A 72 -15.69 3.97 20.42
N ALA A 73 -16.17 4.58 19.33
CA ALA A 73 -15.34 5.43 18.48
C ALA A 73 -14.85 6.71 19.18
N GLU A 74 -15.54 7.15 20.23
CA GLU A 74 -15.18 8.32 21.03
C GLU A 74 -14.26 7.97 22.20
N ASP A 75 -14.01 6.69 22.47
CA ASP A 75 -13.06 6.23 23.49
C ASP A 75 -11.64 6.15 22.87
N PRO A 76 -10.72 7.07 23.21
CA PRO A 76 -9.40 7.11 22.61
C PRO A 76 -8.57 5.86 22.93
N MET A 77 -8.76 5.25 24.10
CA MET A 77 -8.03 4.05 24.49
C MET A 77 -8.50 2.84 23.71
N LEU A 78 -9.81 2.71 23.49
CA LEU A 78 -10.36 1.64 22.66
C LEU A 78 -9.85 1.74 21.21
N VAL A 79 -9.94 2.93 20.62
CA VAL A 79 -9.48 3.16 19.24
C VAL A 79 -7.98 2.91 19.12
N PHE A 80 -7.19 3.36 20.10
CA PHE A 80 -5.76 3.11 20.13
C PHE A 80 -5.44 1.61 20.16
N ASN A 81 -6.05 0.86 21.07
CA ASN A 81 -5.84 -0.59 21.19
C ASN A 81 -6.24 -1.34 19.91
N LEU A 82 -7.39 -0.97 19.32
CA LEU A 82 -7.85 -1.58 18.07
C LEU A 82 -6.89 -1.27 16.91
N THR A 83 -6.40 -0.04 16.83
CA THR A 83 -5.41 0.38 15.82
C THR A 83 -4.10 -0.38 15.98
N ASP A 84 -3.64 -0.58 17.22
CA ASP A 84 -2.42 -1.33 17.52
C ASP A 84 -2.56 -2.81 17.13
N GLN A 85 -3.70 -3.43 17.46
CA GLN A 85 -4.03 -4.79 17.03
C GLN A 85 -4.01 -4.94 15.50
N VAL A 86 -4.68 -4.03 14.77
CA VAL A 86 -4.68 -4.05 13.30
C VAL A 86 -3.25 -3.90 12.75
N ARG A 87 -2.46 -2.98 13.33
CA ARG A 87 -1.07 -2.77 12.94
C ARG A 87 -0.25 -4.04 13.14
N GLU A 88 -0.36 -4.70 14.28
CA GLU A 88 0.38 -5.92 14.58
C GLU A 88 0.06 -7.04 13.57
N VAL A 89 -1.23 -7.28 13.29
CA VAL A 89 -1.67 -8.30 12.32
C VAL A 89 -1.11 -8.01 10.93
N ILE A 90 -1.20 -6.76 10.47
CA ILE A 90 -0.64 -6.36 9.17
C ILE A 90 0.87 -6.56 9.15
N GLN A 91 1.59 -6.16 10.20
CA GLN A 91 3.05 -6.30 10.25
C GLN A 91 3.50 -7.76 10.22
N GLN A 92 2.83 -8.64 10.97
CA GLN A 92 3.13 -10.08 10.95
C GLN A 92 2.86 -10.70 9.57
N SER A 93 1.74 -10.34 8.94
CA SER A 93 1.43 -10.78 7.57
C SER A 93 2.46 -10.26 6.57
N LEU A 94 2.82 -8.97 6.61
CA LEU A 94 3.86 -8.40 5.75
C LEU A 94 5.20 -9.12 5.94
N TYR A 95 5.62 -9.39 7.17
CA TYR A 95 6.85 -10.13 7.45
C TYR A 95 6.83 -11.54 6.84
N LYS A 96 5.74 -12.28 7.02
CA LYS A 96 5.52 -13.60 6.41
C LYS A 96 5.56 -13.53 4.88
N LEU A 97 4.88 -12.55 4.28
CA LEU A 97 4.83 -12.38 2.82
C LEU A 97 6.20 -12.02 2.24
N LEU A 98 6.94 -11.14 2.90
CA LEU A 98 8.30 -10.78 2.51
C LEU A 98 9.26 -11.97 2.58
N LEU A 99 9.16 -12.82 3.61
CA LEU A 99 9.96 -14.05 3.72
C LEU A 99 9.59 -15.11 2.67
N ALA A 100 8.31 -15.23 2.33
CA ALA A 100 7.86 -16.18 1.30
C ALA A 100 8.32 -15.78 -0.11
N ARG A 101 8.74 -14.52 -0.29
CA ARG A 101 9.08 -13.96 -1.58
C ARG A 101 10.48 -14.40 -2.01
N ARG A 102 10.55 -15.15 -3.11
CA ARG A 102 11.82 -15.57 -3.72
C ARG A 102 12.49 -14.49 -4.58
N SER A 103 11.71 -13.57 -5.13
CA SER A 103 12.17 -12.53 -6.06
C SER A 103 11.13 -11.44 -6.25
N VAL A 104 11.64 -10.28 -6.61
CA VAL A 104 10.91 -9.05 -6.93
C VAL A 104 10.21 -9.15 -8.30
N PHE A 105 10.86 -9.87 -9.22
CA PHE A 105 10.45 -9.95 -10.62
C PHE A 105 10.02 -11.38 -11.05
N PHE A 106 10.63 -12.44 -10.49
CA PHE A 106 10.41 -13.86 -10.87
C PHE A 106 10.70 -14.88 -9.77
#